data_AF-K9YVW2-F1
#
_entry.id   AF-K9YVW2-F1
#
_cell.length_a   1.000
_cell.length_b   1.000
_cell.length_c   1.000
_cell.angle_alpha   90.00
_cell.angle_beta   90.00
_cell.angle_gamma   90.00
#
_symmetry.space_group_name_H-M   'P 1'
#
loop_
_entity.id
_entity.type
_entity.pdbx_description
1 polymer ?
#
loop_
_entity_poly.entity_id
_entity_poly.type
_entity_poly.pdbx_seq_one_letter_code
_entity_poly.pdbx_strand_id
1 'polypeptide(L)'
;MRVYVILFNTGSENQGIHSLKMGDRDIVLMFESEDDATRFALMLEAQDFPTPAVEELDAEEIEAFCAEAGYEARQIPQGELITPPESTVEQTDWTLEEKTNSPQPSTTDNLDDVRRRLENLL
;
A
#
# COMPACT_ATOMS: atom_id res chain seq x y z
N MET A 1 -15.64 -1.16 14.15
CA MET A 1 -15.76 -0.77 12.72
C MET A 1 -14.97 -1.80 11.93
N ARG A 2 -15.47 -2.26 10.78
CA ARG A 2 -14.76 -3.28 10.00
C ARG A 2 -13.73 -2.64 9.08
N VAL A 3 -12.57 -3.27 9.01
CA VAL A 3 -11.46 -2.91 8.14
C VAL A 3 -10.92 -4.17 7.47
N TYR A 4 -10.22 -3.98 6.36
CA TYR A 4 -9.57 -5.03 5.61
C TYR A 4 -8.08 -4.92 5.83
N VAL A 5 -7.44 -6.04 6.18
CA VAL A 5 -5.98 -6.12 6.33
C VAL A 5 -5.42 -7.18 5.40
N ILE A 6 -4.12 -7.13 5.18
CA ILE A 6 -3.41 -8.10 4.34
C ILE A 6 -2.67 -9.09 5.23
N LEU A 7 -2.94 -10.37 5.01
CA LEU A 7 -2.27 -11.49 5.66
C LEU A 7 -1.44 -12.27 4.66
N PHE A 8 -0.37 -12.90 5.14
CA PHE A 8 0.36 -13.93 4.39
C PHE A 8 0.25 -15.28 5.08
N ASN A 9 0.44 -16.34 4.28
CA ASN A 9 0.45 -17.74 4.74
C ASN A 9 -0.83 -18.15 5.49
N THR A 10 -2.00 -17.65 5.07
CA THR A 10 -3.30 -18.05 5.65
C THR A 10 -3.48 -19.57 5.55
N GLY A 11 -3.84 -20.22 6.66
CA GLY A 11 -4.03 -21.67 6.73
C GLY A 11 -2.75 -22.48 6.98
N SER A 12 -1.64 -21.83 7.32
CA SER A 12 -0.38 -22.47 7.74
C SER A 12 0.03 -22.00 9.15
N GLU A 13 0.96 -22.71 9.80
CA GLU A 13 1.47 -22.35 11.15
C GLU A 13 2.24 -21.01 11.18
N ASN A 14 2.64 -20.49 10.01
CA ASN A 14 3.41 -19.25 9.87
C ASN A 14 2.57 -18.08 9.31
N GLN A 15 1.29 -18.04 9.66
CA GLN A 15 0.38 -16.95 9.34
C GLN A 15 0.87 -15.64 9.98
N GLY A 16 0.86 -14.54 9.22
CA GLY A 16 1.26 -13.23 9.73
C GLY A 16 0.55 -12.09 9.02
N ILE A 17 0.29 -11.02 9.77
CA ILE A 17 -0.22 -9.74 9.24
C ILE A 17 0.93 -9.04 8.50
N HIS A 18 0.66 -8.50 7.33
CA HIS A 18 1.63 -7.68 6.61
C HIS A 18 1.79 -6.32 7.31
N SER A 19 3.02 -5.99 7.66
CA SER A 19 3.43 -4.67 8.11
C SER A 19 4.44 -4.03 7.15
N LEU A 20 4.43 -2.71 7.09
CA LEU A 20 5.41 -1.90 6.40
C LEU A 20 6.42 -1.34 7.40
N LYS A 21 7.71 -1.42 7.09
CA LYS A 21 8.75 -0.95 8.00
C LYS A 21 9.19 0.48 7.66
N MET A 22 8.84 1.44 8.52
CA MET A 22 9.21 2.85 8.39
C MET A 22 10.17 3.24 9.51
N GLY A 23 11.47 3.22 9.20
CA GLY A 23 12.54 3.37 10.20
C GLY A 23 12.53 2.23 11.21
N ASP A 24 12.36 2.57 12.49
CA ASP A 24 12.29 1.62 13.62
C ASP A 24 10.86 1.16 13.96
N ARG A 25 9.85 1.53 13.16
CA ARG A 25 8.45 1.17 13.39
C ARG A 25 7.89 0.30 12.29
N ASP A 26 7.09 -0.67 12.68
CA ASP A 26 6.31 -1.49 11.78
C ASP A 26 4.86 -0.99 11.78
N ILE A 27 4.32 -0.70 10.58
CA ILE A 27 3.02 -0.09 10.36
C ILE A 27 2.09 -1.13 9.72
N VAL A 28 0.96 -1.42 10.35
CA VAL A 28 -0.10 -2.26 9.78
C VAL A 28 -1.12 -1.38 9.08
N LEU A 29 -1.43 -1.70 7.83
CA LEU A 29 -2.42 -0.99 7.03
C LEU A 29 -3.82 -1.58 7.23
N MET A 30 -4.77 -0.73 7.60
CA MET A 30 -6.19 -1.06 7.80
C MET A 30 -7.02 -0.32 6.76
N PHE A 31 -7.47 -1.02 5.74
CA PHE A 31 -8.25 -0.42 4.65
C PHE A 31 -9.73 -0.37 5.01
N GLU A 32 -10.41 0.74 4.73
CA GLU A 32 -11.87 0.81 4.87
C GLU A 32 -12.62 0.02 3.77
N SER A 33 -11.92 -0.34 2.69
CA SER A 33 -12.49 -0.87 1.44
C SER A 33 -11.72 -2.10 0.98
N GLU A 34 -12.46 -3.18 0.69
CA GLU A 34 -11.90 -4.46 0.22
C GLU A 34 -11.22 -4.31 -1.15
N ASP A 35 -11.79 -3.51 -2.05
CA ASP A 35 -11.23 -3.24 -3.37
C ASP A 35 -9.84 -2.59 -3.27
N ASP A 36 -9.67 -1.65 -2.34
CA ASP A 36 -8.40 -0.96 -2.12
C ASP A 36 -7.35 -1.90 -1.52
N ALA A 37 -7.75 -2.75 -0.56
CA ALA A 37 -6.89 -3.79 0.01
C ALA A 37 -6.46 -4.82 -1.05
N THR A 38 -7.41 -5.27 -1.88
CA THR A 38 -7.17 -6.25 -2.96
C THR A 38 -6.21 -5.68 -4.01
N ARG A 39 -6.38 -4.40 -4.36
CA ARG A 39 -5.46 -3.72 -5.27
C ARG A 39 -4.05 -3.67 -4.71
N PHE A 40 -3.90 -3.35 -3.42
CA PHE A 40 -2.59 -3.35 -2.77
C PHE A 40 -1.98 -4.74 -2.71
N ALA A 41 -2.78 -5.75 -2.37
CA ALA A 41 -2.38 -7.16 -2.35
C ALA A 41 -1.84 -7.63 -3.72
N LEU A 42 -2.51 -7.28 -4.82
CA LEU A 42 -2.03 -7.57 -6.18
C LEU A 42 -0.68 -6.92 -6.49
N MET A 43 -0.43 -5.71 -5.98
CA MET A 43 0.86 -5.03 -6.15
C MET A 43 1.98 -5.69 -5.32
N LEU A 44 1.65 -6.31 -4.19
CA LEU A 44 2.62 -7.11 -3.42
C LEU A 44 2.99 -8.40 -4.16
N GLU A 45 2.01 -9.13 -4.72
CA GLU A 45 2.32 -10.33 -5.53
C GLU A 45 3.22 -10.00 -6.72
N ALA A 46 3.00 -8.85 -7.37
CA ALA A 46 3.82 -8.42 -8.49
C ALA A 46 5.30 -8.16 -8.11
N GLN A 47 5.59 -7.98 -6.82
CA GLN A 47 6.93 -7.75 -6.27
C GLN A 47 7.55 -9.03 -5.67
N ASP A 48 7.06 -10.21 -6.06
CA ASP A 48 7.57 -11.52 -5.62
C ASP A 48 7.32 -11.82 -4.12
N PHE A 49 6.36 -11.12 -3.48
CA PHE A 49 5.89 -11.50 -2.15
C PHE A 49 5.04 -12.80 -2.21
N PRO A 50 4.95 -13.56 -1.10
CA PRO A 50 4.02 -14.70 -1.00
C PRO A 50 2.59 -14.27 -1.36
N THR A 51 1.71 -15.20 -1.73
CA THR A 51 0.31 -14.85 -2.04
C THR A 51 -0.36 -14.20 -0.81
N PRO A 52 -0.76 -12.91 -0.90
CA PRO A 52 -1.49 -12.22 0.14
C PRO A 52 -2.95 -12.65 0.16
N ALA A 53 -3.56 -12.61 1.34
CA ALA A 53 -4.98 -12.77 1.55
C ALA A 53 -5.53 -11.51 2.19
N VAL A 54 -6.64 -11.00 1.68
CA VAL A 54 -7.38 -9.88 2.29
C VAL A 54 -8.40 -10.46 3.25
N GLU A 55 -8.34 -10.04 4.51
CA GLU A 55 -9.26 -10.49 5.56
C GLU A 55 -9.96 -9.31 6.20
N GLU A 56 -11.27 -9.47 6.44
CA GLU A 56 -12.10 -8.50 7.16
C GLU A 56 -11.99 -8.74 8.66
N LEU A 57 -11.54 -7.73 9.40
CA LEU A 57 -11.35 -7.76 10.85
C LEU A 57 -11.92 -6.50 11.50
N ASP A 58 -12.16 -6.56 12.82
CA ASP A 58 -12.55 -5.39 13.59
C ASP A 58 -11.33 -4.48 13.85
N ALA A 59 -11.46 -3.20 13.52
CA ALA A 59 -10.39 -2.20 13.66
C ALA A 59 -9.86 -2.15 15.10
N GLU A 60 -10.76 -2.19 16.09
CA GLU A 60 -10.40 -2.15 17.51
C GLU A 60 -9.53 -3.35 17.92
N GLU A 61 -9.74 -4.53 17.32
CA GLU A 61 -8.92 -5.71 17.58
C GLU A 61 -7.51 -5.55 16.99
N ILE A 62 -7.42 -5.02 15.76
CA ILE A 62 -6.12 -4.75 15.12
C ILE A 62 -5.36 -3.66 15.86
N GLU A 63 -6.04 -2.58 16.28
CA GLU A 63 -5.44 -1.49 17.04
C GLU A 63 -4.90 -1.98 18.40
N ALA A 64 -5.67 -2.81 19.11
CA ALA A 64 -5.22 -3.44 20.35
C ALA A 64 -3.99 -4.34 20.11
N PHE A 65 -4.04 -5.21 19.09
CA PHE A 65 -2.92 -6.06 18.71
C PHE A 65 -1.66 -5.24 18.39
N CYS A 66 -1.80 -4.16 17.61
CA CYS A 66 -0.70 -3.30 17.25
C CYS A 66 -0.11 -2.60 18.49
N ALA A 67 -0.97 -2.09 19.38
CA ALA A 67 -0.53 -1.46 20.62
C ALA A 67 0.25 -2.42 21.55
N GLU A 68 -0.18 -3.69 21.63
CA GLU A 68 0.50 -4.71 22.43
C GLU A 68 1.82 -5.18 21.80
N ALA A 69 1.87 -5.29 20.47
CA ALA A 69 3.05 -5.73 19.73
C ALA A 69 4.08 -4.60 19.48
N GLY A 70 3.71 -3.34 19.72
CA GLY A 70 4.55 -2.17 19.42
C GLY A 70 4.50 -1.75 17.95
N TYR A 71 3.47 -2.16 17.23
CA TYR A 71 3.18 -1.74 15.86
C TYR A 71 2.31 -0.48 15.83
N GLU A 72 2.39 0.24 14.71
CA GLU A 72 1.54 1.40 14.45
C GLU A 72 0.41 0.98 13.50
N ALA A 73 -0.84 1.25 13.85
CA ALA A 73 -1.98 0.93 13.00
C ALA A 73 -2.37 2.17 12.18
N ARG A 74 -2.47 2.03 10.86
CA ARG A 74 -2.81 3.14 9.96
C ARG A 74 -4.08 2.83 9.18
N GLN A 75 -5.10 3.67 9.35
CA GLN A 75 -6.33 3.59 8.59
C GLN A 75 -6.15 4.22 7.21
N ILE A 76 -6.62 3.52 6.18
CA ILE A 76 -6.59 3.95 4.78
C ILE A 76 -8.04 4.13 4.32
N PRO A 77 -8.47 5.38 4.09
CA PRO A 77 -9.83 5.66 3.69
C PRO A 77 -10.13 5.13 2.29
N GLN A 78 -11.41 4.86 2.03
CA GLN A 78 -11.84 4.35 0.72
C GLN A 78 -11.38 5.24 -0.44
N GLY A 79 -10.80 4.61 -1.47
CA GLY A 79 -10.34 5.29 -2.69
C GLY A 79 -9.01 6.03 -2.55
N GLU A 80 -8.32 5.89 -1.41
CA GLU A 80 -6.94 6.33 -1.26
C GLU A 80 -6.00 5.39 -2.02
N LEU A 81 -5.22 5.97 -2.93
CA LEU A 81 -4.27 5.20 -3.74
C LEU A 81 -2.96 5.11 -2.99
N ILE A 82 -2.72 3.94 -2.40
CA ILE A 82 -1.43 3.60 -1.81
C ILE A 82 -0.73 2.53 -2.66
N THR A 83 0.55 2.73 -2.97
CA THR A 83 1.37 1.80 -3.76
C THR A 83 2.55 1.28 -2.95
N PRO A 84 2.69 -0.03 -2.68
CA PRO A 84 3.79 -0.56 -1.88
C PRO A 84 5.15 -0.06 -2.40
N PRO A 85 6.11 0.21 -1.51
CA PRO A 85 7.41 0.76 -1.91
C PRO A 85 8.16 -0.23 -2.82
N GLU A 86 8.72 0.24 -3.93
CA GLU A 86 9.39 -0.59 -4.96
C GLU A 86 10.69 -1.28 -4.49
N SER A 87 11.17 -1.01 -3.28
CA SER A 87 12.44 -1.55 -2.78
C SER A 87 12.22 -2.76 -1.89
N THR A 88 12.71 -3.92 -2.36
CA THR A 88 13.00 -5.08 -1.54
C THR A 88 14.05 -4.69 -0.47
N VAL A 89 13.57 -4.40 0.76
CA VAL A 89 14.31 -4.16 2.04
C VAL A 89 15.21 -2.90 2.06
N GLU A 90 15.42 -2.08 3.11
CA GLU A 90 15.35 -2.20 4.59
C GLU A 90 14.81 -0.92 5.29
N GLN A 91 14.31 0.09 4.58
CA GLN A 91 13.79 1.33 5.20
C GLN A 91 12.80 1.98 4.25
N THR A 92 11.51 1.94 4.56
CA THR A 92 10.49 2.47 3.65
C THR A 92 9.97 3.81 4.17
N ASP A 93 10.53 4.89 3.63
CA ASP A 93 10.00 6.25 3.69
C ASP A 93 8.83 6.36 2.70
N TRP A 94 7.62 6.39 3.23
CA TRP A 94 6.41 6.49 2.41
C TRP A 94 6.12 7.93 1.99
N THR A 95 6.00 8.17 0.68
CA THR A 95 5.40 9.40 0.15
C THR A 95 3.89 9.20 0.07
N LEU A 96 3.17 9.82 1.00
CA LEU A 96 1.73 9.95 0.88
C LEU A 96 1.46 10.95 -0.24
N GLU A 97 0.97 10.50 -1.40
CA GLU A 97 0.35 11.42 -2.36
C GLU A 97 -0.96 11.92 -1.72
N GLU A 98 -0.82 12.94 -0.85
CA GLU A 98 -1.94 13.76 -0.43
C GLU A 98 -2.56 14.34 -1.71
N LYS A 99 -3.74 13.83 -2.07
CA LYS A 99 -4.67 14.53 -2.95
C LYS A 99 -5.19 15.77 -2.21
N THR A 100 -4.31 16.76 -2.00
CA THR A 100 -4.70 18.10 -1.66
C THR A 100 -5.46 18.65 -2.85
N ASN A 101 -6.76 18.81 -2.67
CA ASN A 101 -7.65 19.56 -3.53
C ASN A 101 -7.09 20.99 -3.73
N SER A 102 -6.31 21.18 -4.80
CA SER A 102 -5.88 22.46 -5.33
C SER A 102 -6.06 22.41 -6.84
N PRO A 103 -6.75 23.40 -7.47
CA PRO A 103 -6.95 23.38 -8.91
C PRO A 103 -5.61 23.67 -9.61
N GLN A 104 -4.93 22.64 -10.10
CA GLN A 104 -3.80 22.80 -11.02
C GLN A 104 -4.21 22.49 -12.45
N PRO A 105 -3.83 23.37 -13.41
CA PRO A 105 -4.20 23.25 -14.81
C PRO A 105 -3.50 22.04 -15.44
N SER A 106 -4.28 21.31 -16.22
CA SER A 106 -3.86 20.28 -17.16
C SER A 106 -2.64 20.70 -17.99
N THR A 107 -1.49 20.07 -17.73
CA THR A 107 -0.38 19.98 -18.70
C THR A 107 -0.41 18.59 -19.34
N THR A 108 -1.22 18.46 -20.38
CA THR A 108 -1.18 17.35 -21.35
C THR A 108 -0.07 17.56 -22.41
N ASP A 109 0.80 18.54 -22.21
CA ASP A 109 1.76 19.01 -23.20
C ASP A 109 3.16 18.45 -22.89
N ASN A 110 3.37 17.13 -23.08
CA ASN A 110 4.74 16.58 -23.21
C ASN A 110 4.83 15.16 -23.78
N LEU A 111 3.75 14.56 -24.30
CA LEU A 111 3.87 13.26 -24.99
C LEU A 111 4.39 13.43 -26.43
N ASP A 112 4.10 14.57 -27.06
CA ASP A 112 4.54 14.89 -28.42
C ASP A 112 6.05 15.19 -28.52
N ASP A 113 6.64 15.81 -27.49
CA ASP A 113 8.09 16.06 -27.43
C ASP A 113 8.90 14.77 -27.31
N VAL A 114 8.37 13.77 -26.60
CA VAL A 114 8.98 12.44 -26.48
C VAL A 114 8.91 11.68 -27.81
N ARG A 115 7.80 11.77 -28.54
CA ARG A 115 7.68 11.16 -29.89
C ARG A 115 8.68 11.75 -30.88
N ARG A 116 8.81 13.07 -30.93
CA ARG A 116 9.71 13.76 -31.87
C ARG A 116 11.18 13.42 -31.67
N ARG A 117 11.60 13.15 -30.43
CA ARG A 117 12.99 12.76 -30.12
C ARG A 117 13.33 11.35 -30.60
N LEU A 118 12.36 10.44 -30.63
CA LEU A 118 12.60 9.05 -31.05
C LEU A 118 12.75 8.90 -32.57
N GLU A 119 12.11 9.77 -33.36
CA GLU A 119 12.15 9.72 -34.83
C GLU A 119 13.46 10.25 -35.43
N ASN A 120 14.31 10.94 -34.65
CA ASN A 120 15.59 11.48 -35.11
C ASN A 120 16.78 10.54 -34.81
N LEU A 121 16.53 9.29 -34.43
CA LEU A 121 17.53 8.28 -34.12
C LEU A 121 17.54 7.08 -35.08
N LEU A 122 16.85 7.18 -36.23
CA LEU A 122 16.87 6.18 -37.30
C LEU A 122 17.62 6.66 -38.54
#